data_AF-A0A850QQZ7-F1
#
_entry.id   AF-A0A850QQZ7-F1
#
_cell.length_a   1.000
_cell.length_b   1.000
_cell.length_c   1.000
_cell.angle_alpha   90.00
_cell.angle_beta   90.00
_cell.angle_gamma   90.00
#
_symmetry.space_group_name_H-M   'P 1'
#
loop_
_entity.id
_entity.type
_entity.pdbx_description
1 polymer ?
#
loop_
_entity_poly.entity_id
_entity_poly.type
_entity_poly.pdbx_seq_one_letter_code
_entity_poly.pdbx_strand_id
1 'polypeptide(L)'
;VTKYAELSQSKRLLKLITNKDKLRQYAAETQIVDVIAEKKAQLTATELLSLLRRLTPRLYSIASSMSEVGEEVHLTVGVVQYQQKDQIRLGGASGFLAQRLAEDDAVKVFVETNNHFKLPENDSTPIIMVGPGTGIAPFRSFLQERDNREASGKNWLLFGDRSFTEDFLYQVEWQKYLKSGLLTQLDVAFSRDQVEKVYVQHRLLEHGKQVWQWLEDGAYFYVCGDASQMAKDVHQALLTLVQQHGNKNAEQAEQYLAELRKAKRYQKDVY
;
A
#
# COMPACT_ATOMS: atom_id res chain seq x y z
N VAL A 1 15.88 1.20 22.72
CA VAL A 1 16.70 2.37 23.10
C VAL A 1 16.79 2.55 24.61
N THR A 2 15.67 2.74 25.33
CA THR A 2 15.66 2.99 26.79
C THR A 2 16.47 1.99 27.62
N LYS A 3 16.12 0.69 27.55
CA LYS A 3 16.87 -0.36 28.28
C LYS A 3 18.36 -0.40 27.93
N TYR A 4 18.72 -0.13 26.67
CA TYR A 4 20.12 -0.09 26.26
C TYR A 4 20.85 1.15 26.80
N ALA A 5 20.18 2.29 26.92
CA ALA A 5 20.76 3.49 27.53
C ALA A 5 21.15 3.24 28.99
N GLU A 6 20.30 2.52 29.73
CA GLU A 6 20.54 2.11 31.12
C GLU A 6 21.70 1.11 31.23
N LEU A 7 21.75 0.07 30.40
CA LEU A 7 22.84 -0.90 30.43
C LEU A 7 24.19 -0.31 29.97
N SER A 8 24.18 0.52 28.92
CA SER A 8 25.40 1.10 28.35
C SER A 8 25.93 2.32 29.10
N GLN A 9 25.11 2.92 29.98
CA GLN A 9 25.39 4.20 30.65
C GLN A 9 25.79 5.31 29.66
N SER A 10 25.26 5.26 28.43
CA SER A 10 25.53 6.25 27.41
C SER A 10 24.89 7.58 27.80
N LYS A 11 25.70 8.58 28.17
CA LYS A 11 25.24 9.94 28.53
C LYS A 11 24.30 10.54 27.48
N ARG A 12 24.61 10.31 26.19
CA ARG A 12 23.78 10.78 25.08
C ARG A 12 22.42 10.10 25.07
N LEU A 13 22.38 8.77 25.17
CA LEU A 13 21.12 8.03 25.15
C LEU A 13 20.30 8.25 26.42
N LEU A 14 20.94 8.37 27.59
CA LEU A 14 20.30 8.72 28.86
C LEU A 14 19.64 10.11 28.78
N LYS A 15 20.30 11.09 28.15
CA LYS A 15 19.69 12.41 27.89
C LYS A 15 18.55 12.32 26.86
N LEU A 16 18.66 11.42 25.87
CA LEU A 16 17.64 11.26 24.84
C LEU A 16 16.33 10.70 25.41
N ILE A 17 16.42 9.70 26.29
CA ILE A 17 15.22 8.99 26.80
C ILE A 17 14.35 9.86 27.72
N THR A 18 14.85 10.98 28.22
CA THR A 18 14.06 11.94 29.01
C THR A 18 13.11 12.78 28.14
N ASN A 19 13.32 12.83 26.83
CA ASN A 19 12.46 13.53 25.89
C ASN A 19 11.79 12.53 24.93
N LYS A 20 10.49 12.29 25.15
CA LYS A 20 9.72 11.30 24.39
C LYS A 20 9.67 11.58 22.89
N ASP A 21 9.55 12.84 22.48
CA ASP A 21 9.44 13.20 21.06
C ASP A 21 10.76 13.01 20.34
N LYS A 22 11.87 13.44 20.95
CA LYS A 22 13.22 13.20 20.41
C LYS A 22 13.55 11.70 20.37
N LEU A 23 13.12 10.93 21.37
CA LEU A 23 13.30 9.49 21.39
C LEU A 23 12.53 8.81 20.24
N ARG A 24 11.30 9.24 19.98
CA ARG A 24 10.49 8.73 18.85
C ARG A 24 11.14 9.05 17.51
N GLN A 25 11.58 10.30 17.31
CA GLN A 25 12.28 10.70 16.09
C GLN A 25 13.57 9.88 15.88
N TYR A 26 14.41 9.79 16.92
CA TYR A 26 15.63 9.00 16.86
C TYR A 26 15.36 7.52 16.53
N ALA A 27 14.33 6.92 17.15
CA ALA A 27 13.96 5.53 16.88
C ALA A 27 13.37 5.30 15.48
N ALA A 28 12.78 6.32 14.85
CA ALA A 28 12.27 6.23 13.49
C ALA A 28 13.40 6.22 12.44
N GLU A 29 14.53 6.87 12.75
CA GLU A 29 15.64 7.07 11.81
C GLU A 29 16.86 6.16 12.10
N THR A 30 16.88 5.45 13.23
CA THR A 30 18.07 4.73 13.70
C THR A 30 17.81 3.23 13.87
N GLN A 31 18.63 2.39 13.22
CA GLN A 31 18.56 0.95 13.40
C GLN A 31 19.21 0.50 14.72
N ILE A 32 18.82 -0.69 15.20
CA ILE A 32 19.34 -1.25 16.46
C ILE A 32 20.88 -1.30 16.48
N VAL A 33 21.51 -1.66 15.36
CA VAL A 33 22.98 -1.70 15.23
C VAL A 33 23.62 -0.33 15.49
N ASP A 34 22.98 0.75 15.05
CA ASP A 34 23.48 2.11 15.23
C ASP A 34 23.29 2.56 16.68
N VAL A 35 22.18 2.18 17.32
CA VAL A 35 21.95 2.42 18.76
C VAL A 35 23.04 1.75 19.59
N ILE A 36 23.41 0.51 19.27
CA ILE A 36 24.46 -0.22 19.98
C ILE A 36 25.85 0.38 19.70
N ALA A 37 26.07 0.94 18.50
CA ALA A 37 27.32 1.59 18.14
C ALA A 37 27.57 2.90 18.90
N GLU A 38 26.54 3.56 19.46
CA GLU A 38 26.67 4.81 20.24
C GLU A 38 27.61 4.68 21.45
N LYS A 39 27.67 3.49 22.07
CA LYS A 39 28.54 3.24 23.22
C LYS A 39 28.86 1.77 23.33
N LYS A 40 30.11 1.38 23.10
CA LYS A 40 30.56 0.01 23.38
C LYS A 40 30.32 -0.33 24.85
N ALA A 41 29.43 -1.28 25.10
CA ALA A 41 29.10 -1.83 26.40
C ALA A 41 29.20 -3.35 26.30
N GLN A 42 29.73 -4.00 27.34
CA GLN A 42 29.70 -5.46 27.42
C GLN A 42 28.28 -5.87 27.78
N LEU A 43 27.69 -6.75 26.96
CA LEU A 43 26.39 -7.34 27.19
C LEU A 43 26.55 -8.86 27.16
N THR A 44 25.93 -9.53 28.12
CA THR A 44 25.68 -10.97 28.02
C THR A 44 24.69 -11.25 26.89
N ALA A 45 24.67 -12.48 26.37
CA ALA A 45 23.71 -12.89 25.35
C ALA A 45 22.25 -12.71 25.84
N THR A 46 21.98 -13.03 27.11
CA THR A 46 20.66 -12.88 27.73
C THR A 46 20.23 -11.41 27.79
N GLU A 47 21.12 -10.50 28.19
CA GLU A 47 20.83 -9.07 28.19
C GLU A 47 20.51 -8.58 26.79
N LEU A 48 21.33 -8.94 25.78
CA LEU A 48 21.07 -8.56 24.39
C LEU A 48 19.70 -9.03 23.91
N LEU A 49 19.35 -10.30 24.15
CA LEU A 49 18.05 -10.85 23.75
C LEU A 49 16.88 -10.12 24.44
N SER A 50 17.04 -9.71 25.70
CA SER A 50 16.02 -8.97 26.46
C SER A 50 15.74 -7.55 25.93
N LEU A 51 16.65 -7.00 25.11
CA LEU A 51 16.53 -5.69 24.47
C LEU A 51 15.76 -5.74 23.15
N LEU A 52 15.72 -6.89 22.48
CA LEU A 52 15.18 -7.05 21.14
C LEU A 52 13.69 -7.41 21.18
N ARG A 53 12.97 -6.97 20.15
CA ARG A 53 11.61 -7.46 19.90
C ARG A 53 11.69 -8.74 19.07
N ARG A 54 10.71 -9.63 19.25
CA ARG A 54 10.57 -10.81 18.38
C ARG A 54 10.39 -10.34 16.93
N LEU A 55 11.01 -11.07 16.02
CA LEU A 55 10.80 -10.86 14.59
C LEU A 55 9.34 -11.24 14.26
N THR A 56 8.64 -10.34 13.60
CA THR A 56 7.26 -10.56 13.14
C THR A 56 7.22 -10.69 11.62
N PRO A 57 6.31 -11.51 11.06
CA PRO A 57 6.12 -11.57 9.63
C PRO A 57 5.69 -10.20 9.06
N ARG A 58 5.90 -10.00 7.76
CA ARG A 58 5.37 -8.87 7.01
C ARG A 58 4.26 -9.38 6.09
N LEU A 59 3.19 -8.62 6.00
CA LEU A 59 2.11 -8.87 5.07
C LEU A 59 2.41 -8.12 3.77
N TYR A 60 2.06 -8.76 2.65
CA TYR A 60 2.10 -8.20 1.31
C TYR A 60 0.78 -8.58 0.65
N SER A 61 0.08 -7.62 0.05
CA SER A 61 -1.14 -7.91 -0.70
C SER A 61 -0.79 -8.80 -1.89
N ILE A 62 -1.51 -9.91 -2.05
CA ILE A 62 -1.27 -10.88 -3.12
C ILE A 62 -1.57 -10.24 -4.47
N ALA A 63 -0.62 -10.35 -5.40
CA ALA A 63 -0.64 -9.74 -6.73
C ALA A 63 -1.04 -10.72 -7.85
N SER A 64 -1.55 -11.89 -7.50
CA SER A 64 -2.03 -12.90 -8.45
C SER A 64 -3.42 -13.43 -8.10
N SER A 65 -4.13 -13.94 -9.10
CA SER A 65 -5.24 -14.87 -8.87
C SER A 65 -4.78 -16.31 -9.10
N MET A 66 -5.23 -17.21 -8.23
CA MET A 66 -4.97 -18.65 -8.33
C MET A 66 -5.54 -19.25 -9.63
N SER A 67 -6.60 -18.68 -10.18
CA SER A 67 -7.17 -19.09 -11.48
C SER A 67 -6.21 -18.86 -12.65
N GLU A 68 -5.34 -17.86 -12.54
CA GLU A 68 -4.34 -17.51 -13.57
C GLU A 68 -3.02 -18.23 -13.34
N VAL A 69 -2.54 -18.27 -12.09
CA VAL A 69 -1.16 -18.68 -11.77
C VAL A 69 -1.03 -20.07 -11.15
N GLY A 70 -2.14 -20.78 -10.95
CA GLY A 70 -2.15 -22.12 -10.36
C GLY A 70 -1.60 -22.14 -8.93
N GLU A 71 -0.52 -22.89 -8.69
CA GLU A 71 0.04 -23.09 -7.35
C GLU A 71 1.00 -21.97 -6.90
N GLU A 72 1.06 -20.86 -7.64
CA GLU A 72 1.96 -19.73 -7.35
C GLU A 72 1.28 -18.62 -6.53
N VAL A 73 2.10 -17.83 -5.83
CA VAL A 73 1.68 -16.59 -5.16
C VAL A 73 2.61 -15.45 -5.56
N HIS A 74 2.08 -14.39 -6.18
CA HIS A 74 2.87 -13.26 -6.62
C HIS A 74 2.76 -12.12 -5.62
N LEU A 75 3.84 -11.37 -5.42
CA LEU A 75 3.88 -10.21 -4.52
C LEU A 75 4.42 -8.99 -5.27
N THR A 76 3.94 -7.80 -4.92
CA THR A 76 4.54 -6.52 -5.34
C THR A 76 5.27 -5.91 -4.14
N VAL A 77 6.60 -6.02 -4.12
CA VAL A 77 7.42 -5.66 -2.94
C VAL A 77 8.19 -4.37 -3.17
N GLY A 78 7.78 -3.32 -2.46
CA GLY A 78 8.58 -2.09 -2.34
C GLY A 78 9.79 -2.33 -1.44
N VAL A 79 11.00 -2.31 -2.02
CA VAL A 79 12.23 -2.49 -1.25
C VAL A 79 12.51 -1.25 -0.43
N VAL A 80 12.50 -1.41 0.90
CA VAL A 80 12.88 -0.32 1.80
C VAL A 80 14.40 -0.26 1.81
N GLN A 81 14.96 0.76 1.18
CA GLN A 81 16.40 0.97 1.07
C GLN A 81 16.72 2.44 1.31
N TYR A 82 17.75 2.72 2.11
CA TYR A 82 18.24 4.07 2.33
C TYR A 82 19.74 4.07 2.67
N GLN A 83 20.40 5.19 2.36
CA GLN A 83 21.81 5.39 2.71
C GLN A 83 21.92 5.85 4.17
N GLN A 84 22.80 5.21 4.94
CA GLN A 84 23.19 5.63 6.28
C GLN A 84 24.71 5.71 6.36
N LYS A 85 25.25 6.93 6.37
CA LYS A 85 26.70 7.19 6.22
C LYS A 85 27.22 6.52 4.93
N ASP A 86 28.19 5.60 5.03
CA ASP A 86 28.79 4.89 3.90
C ASP A 86 28.15 3.51 3.66
N GLN A 87 27.04 3.19 4.33
CA GLN A 87 26.37 1.89 4.21
C GLN A 87 24.94 2.03 3.68
N ILE A 88 24.55 1.10 2.80
CA ILE A 88 23.16 0.89 2.41
C ILE A 88 22.45 0.10 3.51
N ARG A 89 21.31 0.61 3.97
CA ARG A 89 20.42 -0.06 4.93
C ARG A 89 19.19 -0.58 4.20
N LEU A 90 18.74 -1.76 4.62
CA LEU A 90 17.57 -2.43 4.07
C LEU A 90 16.50 -2.67 5.13
N GLY A 91 15.24 -2.69 4.69
CA GLY A 91 14.15 -3.27 5.45
C GLY A 91 14.37 -4.77 5.66
N GLY A 92 13.97 -5.28 6.83
CA GLY A 92 14.18 -6.68 7.20
C GLY A 92 13.59 -7.67 6.18
N ALA A 93 12.28 -7.58 5.94
CA ALA A 93 11.58 -8.51 5.04
C ALA A 93 11.76 -8.17 3.55
N SER A 94 11.60 -6.91 3.15
CA SER A 94 11.73 -6.54 1.73
C SER A 94 13.16 -6.67 1.21
N GLY A 95 14.17 -6.35 2.03
CA GLY A 95 15.57 -6.63 1.68
C GLY A 95 15.96 -8.10 1.82
N PHE A 96 15.23 -8.92 2.59
CA PHE A 96 15.40 -10.37 2.57
C PHE A 96 14.93 -10.93 1.23
N LEU A 97 13.69 -10.62 0.82
CA LEU A 97 13.11 -11.08 -0.44
C LEU A 97 13.88 -10.60 -1.68
N ALA A 98 14.35 -9.35 -1.67
CA ALA A 98 14.94 -8.76 -2.88
C ALA A 98 16.46 -8.96 -3.04
N GLN A 99 17.20 -9.21 -1.96
CA GLN A 99 18.68 -9.21 -2.02
C GLN A 99 19.36 -10.40 -1.33
N ARG A 100 18.64 -11.20 -0.54
CA ARG A 100 19.24 -12.29 0.24
C ARG A 100 18.69 -13.67 -0.09
N LEU A 101 17.54 -13.72 -0.75
CA LEU A 101 16.93 -14.94 -1.24
C LEU A 101 17.49 -15.26 -2.63
N ALA A 102 17.98 -16.46 -2.85
CA ALA A 102 18.29 -16.96 -4.18
C ALA A 102 17.02 -17.53 -4.84
N GLU A 103 17.07 -17.72 -6.15
CA GLU A 103 16.04 -18.51 -6.85
C GLU A 103 15.96 -19.91 -6.21
N ASP A 104 14.74 -20.46 -6.13
CA ASP A 104 14.41 -21.75 -5.53
C ASP A 104 14.64 -21.91 -4.01
N ASP A 105 15.06 -20.86 -3.30
CA ASP A 105 15.18 -20.90 -1.84
C ASP A 105 13.80 -21.02 -1.15
N ALA A 106 13.76 -21.81 -0.08
CA ALA A 106 12.56 -21.99 0.72
C ALA A 106 12.23 -20.74 1.56
N VAL A 107 10.97 -20.27 1.45
CA VAL A 107 10.42 -19.17 2.27
C VAL A 107 9.27 -19.67 3.13
N LYS A 108 9.26 -19.30 4.41
CA LYS A 108 8.12 -19.55 5.29
C LYS A 108 7.01 -18.55 5.01
N VAL A 109 5.89 -19.04 4.50
CA VAL A 109 4.72 -18.23 4.14
C VAL A 109 3.47 -18.72 4.85
N PHE A 110 2.48 -17.83 4.96
CA PHE A 110 1.11 -18.16 5.36
C PHE A 110 0.17 -17.15 4.70
N VAL A 111 -1.11 -17.50 4.61
CA VAL A 111 -2.15 -16.62 4.05
C VAL A 111 -2.88 -15.92 5.20
N GLU A 112 -2.86 -14.59 5.21
CA GLU A 112 -3.72 -13.77 6.06
C GLU A 112 -5.01 -13.46 5.30
N THR A 113 -6.10 -14.17 5.64
CA THR A 113 -7.36 -14.03 4.90
C THR A 113 -8.04 -12.68 5.18
N ASN A 114 -8.20 -11.86 4.14
CA ASN A 114 -8.97 -10.61 4.21
C ASN A 114 -10.37 -10.79 3.59
N ASN A 115 -11.40 -10.93 4.42
CA ASN A 115 -12.81 -11.05 3.98
C ASN A 115 -13.48 -9.71 3.68
N HIS A 116 -12.76 -8.60 3.84
CA HIS A 116 -13.26 -7.23 3.66
C HIS A 116 -12.67 -6.53 2.43
N PHE A 117 -11.85 -7.24 1.64
CA PHE A 117 -11.26 -6.76 0.39
C PHE A 117 -11.40 -7.84 -0.71
N LYS A 118 -12.58 -7.89 -1.35
CA LYS A 118 -12.96 -8.93 -2.32
C LYS A 118 -13.70 -8.35 -3.51
N LEU A 119 -13.52 -8.97 -4.67
CA LEU A 119 -14.31 -8.72 -5.87
C LEU A 119 -15.82 -8.90 -5.60
N PRO A 120 -16.70 -8.24 -6.36
CA PRO A 120 -18.12 -8.54 -6.34
C PRO A 120 -18.37 -10.00 -6.74
N GLU A 121 -19.40 -10.63 -6.18
CA GLU A 121 -19.83 -11.96 -6.62
C GLU A 121 -20.42 -11.91 -8.03
N ASN A 122 -21.15 -10.83 -8.37
CA ASN A 122 -21.72 -10.63 -9.70
C ASN A 122 -20.68 -10.07 -10.68
N ASP A 123 -20.40 -10.84 -11.72
CA ASP A 123 -19.43 -10.51 -12.77
C ASP A 123 -19.79 -9.29 -13.62
N SER A 124 -21.06 -8.87 -13.66
CA SER A 124 -21.49 -7.67 -14.38
C SER A 124 -21.29 -6.38 -13.58
N THR A 125 -20.94 -6.47 -12.29
CA THR A 125 -20.81 -5.29 -11.43
C THR A 125 -19.54 -4.49 -11.76
N PRO A 126 -19.63 -3.16 -11.98
CA PRO A 126 -18.45 -2.34 -12.24
C PRO A 126 -17.55 -2.23 -11.00
N ILE A 127 -16.24 -2.05 -11.22
CA ILE A 127 -15.29 -1.76 -10.12
C ILE A 127 -14.39 -0.57 -10.46
N ILE A 128 -14.10 0.24 -9.44
CA ILE A 128 -13.13 1.31 -9.47
C ILE A 128 -12.03 0.96 -8.46
N MET A 129 -10.79 0.92 -8.94
CA MET A 129 -9.62 0.48 -8.21
C MET A 129 -8.62 1.63 -8.10
N VAL A 130 -8.31 2.06 -6.88
CA VAL A 130 -7.35 3.15 -6.62
C VAL A 130 -6.16 2.59 -5.86
N GLY A 131 -5.01 2.49 -6.54
CA GLY A 131 -3.84 1.79 -6.01
C GLY A 131 -2.52 2.37 -6.48
N PRO A 132 -2.07 3.53 -5.95
CA PRO A 132 -0.76 4.08 -6.28
C PRO A 132 0.38 3.25 -5.67
N GLY A 133 1.52 3.25 -6.35
CA GLY A 133 2.72 2.49 -5.97
C GLY A 133 2.42 1.01 -5.77
N THR A 134 2.94 0.43 -4.68
CA THR A 134 2.71 -0.98 -4.34
C THR A 134 1.24 -1.31 -3.99
N GLY A 135 0.38 -0.29 -3.80
CA GLY A 135 -1.06 -0.46 -3.66
C GLY A 135 -1.74 -1.04 -4.91
N ILE A 136 -1.03 -1.15 -6.04
CA ILE A 136 -1.52 -1.80 -7.26
C ILE A 136 -1.64 -3.33 -7.13
N ALA A 137 -0.93 -3.95 -6.18
CA ALA A 137 -0.78 -5.40 -6.07
C ALA A 137 -2.13 -6.16 -6.14
N PRO A 138 -3.12 -5.90 -5.27
CA PRO A 138 -4.37 -6.65 -5.29
C PRO A 138 -5.20 -6.39 -6.57
N PHE A 139 -4.99 -5.27 -7.26
CA PHE A 139 -5.70 -4.97 -8.50
C PHE A 139 -5.18 -5.76 -9.69
N ARG A 140 -3.92 -6.19 -9.65
CA ARG A 140 -3.40 -7.22 -10.56
C ARG A 140 -4.11 -8.55 -10.35
N SER A 141 -4.24 -8.98 -9.09
CA SER A 141 -5.02 -10.18 -8.74
C SER A 141 -6.48 -10.08 -9.20
N PHE A 142 -7.13 -8.93 -8.98
CA PHE A 142 -8.52 -8.72 -9.37
C PHE A 142 -8.73 -8.80 -10.88
N LEU A 143 -7.85 -8.16 -11.68
CA LEU A 143 -7.99 -8.21 -13.13
C LEU A 143 -7.69 -9.60 -13.68
N GLN A 144 -6.68 -10.30 -13.16
CA GLN A 144 -6.45 -11.72 -13.51
C GLN A 144 -7.69 -12.57 -13.23
N GLU A 145 -8.31 -12.42 -12.05
CA GLU A 145 -9.50 -13.19 -11.70
C GLU A 145 -10.70 -12.84 -12.59
N ARG A 146 -10.92 -11.55 -12.88
CA ARG A 146 -12.02 -11.12 -13.75
C ARG A 146 -11.85 -11.55 -15.20
N ASP A 147 -10.61 -11.63 -15.70
CA ASP A 147 -10.33 -12.16 -17.03
C ASP A 147 -10.70 -13.65 -17.11
N ASN A 148 -10.23 -14.44 -16.13
CA ASN A 148 -10.51 -15.88 -16.05
C ASN A 148 -11.98 -16.22 -15.83
N ARG A 149 -12.73 -15.33 -15.16
CA ARG A 149 -14.19 -15.45 -14.99
C ARG A 149 -14.98 -14.95 -16.20
N GLU A 150 -14.32 -14.42 -17.23
CA GLU A 150 -14.95 -13.74 -18.37
C GLU A 150 -15.94 -12.64 -17.91
N ALA A 151 -15.56 -11.90 -16.87
CA ALA A 151 -16.44 -10.96 -16.21
C ALA A 151 -16.73 -9.74 -17.09
N SER A 152 -18.02 -9.47 -17.35
CA SER A 152 -18.45 -8.42 -18.28
C SER A 152 -18.55 -7.01 -17.67
N GLY A 153 -18.50 -6.90 -16.35
CA GLY A 153 -18.58 -5.63 -15.64
C GLY A 153 -17.34 -4.78 -15.86
N LYS A 154 -17.55 -3.47 -15.96
CA LYS A 154 -16.49 -2.51 -16.28
C LYS A 154 -15.41 -2.47 -15.19
N ASN A 155 -14.17 -2.27 -15.60
CA ASN A 155 -13.02 -2.14 -14.70
C ASN A 155 -12.34 -0.80 -14.92
N TRP A 156 -12.09 -0.07 -13.84
CA TRP A 156 -11.35 1.18 -13.89
C TRP A 156 -10.20 1.16 -12.89
N LEU A 157 -8.98 1.34 -13.37
CA LEU A 157 -7.79 1.47 -12.54
C LEU A 157 -7.32 2.93 -12.52
N LEU A 158 -7.14 3.48 -11.31
CA LEU A 158 -6.43 4.71 -11.06
C LEU A 158 -5.09 4.37 -10.38
N PHE A 159 -4.02 4.55 -11.13
CA PHE A 159 -2.65 4.30 -10.69
C PHE A 159 -1.90 5.62 -10.53
N GLY A 160 -0.91 5.64 -9.64
CA GLY A 160 0.00 6.77 -9.56
C GLY A 160 1.33 6.37 -8.94
N ASP A 161 2.39 7.00 -9.41
CA ASP A 161 3.74 6.81 -8.86
C ASP A 161 4.60 8.07 -9.14
N ARG A 162 5.92 7.94 -9.10
CA ARG A 162 6.86 9.05 -9.26
C ARG A 162 7.02 9.42 -10.73
N SER A 163 7.43 8.50 -11.59
CA SER A 163 7.61 8.75 -13.02
C SER A 163 7.00 7.67 -13.92
N PHE A 164 6.48 8.07 -15.08
CA PHE A 164 5.98 7.15 -16.11
C PHE A 164 7.05 6.19 -16.61
N THR A 165 8.30 6.65 -16.73
CA THR A 165 9.37 5.89 -17.39
C THR A 165 10.05 4.86 -16.50
N GLU A 166 10.00 5.05 -15.18
CA GLU A 166 10.70 4.20 -14.21
C GLU A 166 9.74 3.39 -13.33
N ASP A 167 8.59 3.97 -12.99
CA ASP A 167 7.75 3.46 -11.89
C ASP A 167 6.37 2.98 -12.36
N PHE A 168 6.13 2.83 -13.68
CA PHE A 168 4.86 2.30 -14.17
C PHE A 168 4.78 0.77 -14.02
N LEU A 169 4.52 0.33 -12.79
CA LEU A 169 4.43 -1.08 -12.42
C LEU A 169 3.42 -1.82 -13.30
N TYR A 170 3.84 -2.96 -13.86
CA TYR A 170 3.03 -3.84 -14.73
C TYR A 170 2.45 -3.15 -15.99
N GLN A 171 3.08 -2.09 -16.49
CA GLN A 171 2.60 -1.29 -17.64
C GLN A 171 2.10 -2.13 -18.82
N VAL A 172 2.87 -3.14 -19.23
CA VAL A 172 2.54 -3.98 -20.39
C VAL A 172 1.27 -4.80 -20.14
N GLU A 173 1.05 -5.27 -18.91
CA GLU A 173 -0.18 -6.00 -18.54
C GLU A 173 -1.40 -5.08 -18.65
N TRP A 174 -1.31 -3.85 -18.13
CA TRP A 174 -2.43 -2.88 -18.22
C TRP A 174 -2.76 -2.50 -19.66
N GLN A 175 -1.73 -2.32 -20.50
CA GLN A 175 -1.92 -2.06 -21.93
C GLN A 175 -2.59 -3.24 -22.63
N LYS A 176 -2.23 -4.48 -22.27
CA LYS A 176 -2.89 -5.69 -22.79
C LYS A 176 -4.37 -5.71 -22.38
N TYR A 177 -4.68 -5.43 -21.10
CA TYR A 177 -6.07 -5.42 -20.62
C TYR A 177 -6.92 -4.29 -21.20
N LEU A 178 -6.33 -3.11 -21.45
CA LEU A 178 -7.01 -2.04 -22.19
C LEU A 178 -7.34 -2.49 -23.62
N LYS A 179 -6.37 -3.15 -24.29
CA LYS A 179 -6.53 -3.62 -25.67
C LYS A 179 -7.56 -4.75 -25.78
N SER A 180 -7.62 -5.66 -24.81
CA SER A 180 -8.62 -6.74 -24.79
C SER A 180 -10.01 -6.25 -24.40
N GLY A 181 -10.12 -5.06 -23.79
CA GLY A 181 -11.37 -4.49 -23.28
C GLY A 181 -11.71 -4.91 -21.85
N LEU A 182 -10.89 -5.76 -21.22
CA LEU A 182 -11.06 -6.12 -19.81
C LEU A 182 -10.93 -4.88 -18.92
N LEU A 183 -9.86 -4.11 -19.09
CA LEU A 183 -9.68 -2.83 -18.41
C LEU A 183 -10.41 -1.77 -19.24
N THR A 184 -11.52 -1.26 -18.72
CA THR A 184 -12.35 -0.27 -19.42
C THR A 184 -11.68 1.11 -19.42
N GLN A 185 -11.01 1.46 -18.33
CA GLN A 185 -10.34 2.74 -18.19
C GLN A 185 -9.11 2.64 -17.29
N LEU A 186 -8.06 3.39 -17.65
CA LEU A 186 -6.83 3.52 -16.90
C LEU A 186 -6.46 5.00 -16.80
N ASP A 187 -6.44 5.52 -15.57
CA ASP A 187 -5.95 6.86 -15.30
C ASP A 187 -4.68 6.80 -14.47
N VAL A 188 -3.69 7.58 -14.90
CA VAL A 188 -2.35 7.58 -14.31
C VAL A 188 -1.97 8.96 -13.77
N ALA A 189 -1.29 8.96 -12.63
CA ALA A 189 -0.81 10.15 -11.95
C ALA A 189 0.67 10.02 -11.60
N PHE A 190 1.54 10.66 -12.39
CA PHE A 190 2.99 10.68 -12.14
C PHE A 190 3.40 11.99 -11.49
N SER A 191 3.77 11.90 -10.22
CA SER A 191 3.99 13.08 -9.37
C SER A 191 5.25 13.87 -9.73
N ARG A 192 6.16 13.32 -10.55
CA ARG A 192 7.50 13.90 -10.82
C ARG A 192 7.82 14.09 -12.30
N ASP A 193 6.87 13.79 -13.19
CA ASP A 193 7.01 14.02 -14.64
C ASP A 193 6.76 15.48 -15.04
N GLN A 194 6.18 16.29 -14.14
CA GLN A 194 5.88 17.69 -14.37
C GLN A 194 6.05 18.54 -13.10
N VAL A 195 6.06 19.87 -13.26
CA VAL A 195 6.25 20.82 -12.14
C VAL A 195 5.13 20.69 -11.10
N GLU A 196 3.89 20.56 -11.57
CA GLU A 196 2.73 20.38 -10.70
C GLU A 196 2.57 18.91 -10.30
N LYS A 197 2.51 18.63 -8.99
CA LYS A 197 2.38 17.25 -8.52
C LYS A 197 0.96 16.73 -8.76
N VAL A 198 0.85 15.73 -9.63
CA VAL A 198 -0.41 15.02 -9.89
C VAL A 198 -0.46 13.73 -9.10
N TYR A 199 -1.57 13.50 -8.40
CA TYR A 199 -1.84 12.28 -7.62
C TYR A 199 -3.21 11.70 -7.99
N VAL A 200 -3.49 10.47 -7.55
CA VAL A 200 -4.73 9.75 -7.89
C VAL A 200 -6.00 10.49 -7.46
N GLN A 201 -5.98 11.21 -6.34
CA GLN A 201 -7.12 12.02 -5.91
C GLN A 201 -7.43 13.19 -6.87
N HIS A 202 -6.43 13.72 -7.57
CA HIS A 202 -6.65 14.74 -8.59
C HIS A 202 -7.35 14.13 -9.81
N ARG A 203 -6.93 12.94 -10.24
CA ARG A 203 -7.61 12.18 -11.31
C ARG A 203 -9.05 11.82 -10.94
N LEU A 204 -9.30 11.42 -9.68
CA LEU A 204 -10.67 11.17 -9.21
C LEU A 204 -11.57 12.41 -9.33
N LEU A 205 -11.06 13.59 -8.98
CA LEU A 205 -11.81 14.84 -9.10
C LEU A 205 -12.01 15.25 -10.56
N GLU A 206 -10.99 15.10 -11.41
CA GLU A 206 -11.07 15.35 -12.86
C GLU A 206 -12.19 14.54 -13.51
N HIS A 207 -12.30 13.26 -13.14
CA HIS A 207 -13.34 12.36 -13.66
C HIS A 207 -14.59 12.28 -12.77
N GLY A 208 -14.84 13.31 -11.94
CA GLY A 208 -15.79 13.19 -10.84
C GLY A 208 -17.21 12.81 -11.24
N LYS A 209 -17.69 13.35 -12.37
CA LYS A 209 -19.01 13.02 -12.92
C LYS A 209 -19.14 11.53 -13.29
N GLN A 210 -18.09 10.96 -13.88
CA GLN A 210 -18.09 9.58 -14.34
C GLN A 210 -17.95 8.61 -13.17
N VAL A 211 -17.08 8.91 -12.20
CA VAL A 211 -16.96 8.14 -10.96
C VAL A 211 -18.30 8.15 -10.21
N TRP A 212 -18.96 9.31 -10.08
CA TRP A 212 -20.30 9.39 -9.49
C TRP A 212 -21.31 8.50 -10.22
N GLN A 213 -21.37 8.57 -11.55
CA GLN A 213 -22.26 7.71 -12.35
C GLN A 213 -22.00 6.22 -12.08
N TRP A 214 -20.74 5.78 -12.03
CA TRP A 214 -20.42 4.38 -11.75
C TRP A 214 -20.83 3.97 -10.35
N LEU A 215 -20.66 4.85 -9.35
CA LEU A 215 -21.16 4.58 -7.99
C LEU A 215 -22.68 4.44 -7.97
N GLU A 216 -23.43 5.24 -8.74
CA GLU A 216 -24.88 5.08 -8.85
C GLU A 216 -25.26 3.82 -9.65
N ASP A 217 -24.44 3.38 -10.61
CA ASP A 217 -24.60 2.12 -11.36
C ASP A 217 -24.25 0.86 -10.54
N GLY A 218 -23.99 1.00 -9.24
CA GLY A 218 -23.72 -0.13 -8.37
C GLY A 218 -22.24 -0.50 -8.22
N ALA A 219 -21.31 0.33 -8.71
CA ALA A 219 -19.88 0.00 -8.66
C ALA A 219 -19.35 -0.24 -7.25
N TYR A 220 -18.33 -1.10 -7.15
CA TYR A 220 -17.51 -1.23 -5.97
C TYR A 220 -16.29 -0.32 -6.11
N PHE A 221 -15.92 0.36 -5.04
CA PHE A 221 -14.79 1.26 -4.96
C PHE A 221 -13.74 0.69 -4.00
N TYR A 222 -12.53 0.51 -4.48
CA TYR A 222 -11.43 -0.08 -3.75
C TYR A 222 -10.26 0.89 -3.61
N VAL A 223 -9.66 0.95 -2.43
CA VAL A 223 -8.44 1.74 -2.17
C VAL A 223 -7.37 0.83 -1.55
N CYS A 224 -6.18 0.81 -2.11
CA CYS A 224 -5.05 0.09 -1.55
C CYS A 224 -3.77 0.94 -1.57
N GLY A 225 -2.94 0.84 -0.54
CA GLY A 225 -1.67 1.56 -0.42
C GLY A 225 -1.52 2.34 0.89
N ASP A 226 -0.84 3.49 0.84
CA ASP A 226 -0.49 4.28 2.03
C ASP A 226 -1.72 4.75 2.83
N ALA A 227 -1.80 4.33 4.09
CA ALA A 227 -2.85 4.72 5.02
C ALA A 227 -2.65 6.13 5.61
N SER A 228 -1.41 6.62 5.62
CA SER A 228 -1.05 7.82 6.37
C SER A 228 -1.56 9.10 5.71
N GLN A 229 -1.47 9.18 4.38
CA GLN A 229 -1.81 10.33 3.56
C GLN A 229 -2.76 9.95 2.42
N MET A 230 -2.37 9.00 1.56
CA MET A 230 -3.09 8.71 0.31
C MET A 230 -4.54 8.32 0.54
N ALA A 231 -4.79 7.39 1.47
CA ALA A 231 -6.15 6.93 1.77
C ALA A 231 -7.08 8.06 2.28
N LYS A 232 -6.52 9.05 2.98
CA LYS A 232 -7.28 10.22 3.48
C LYS A 232 -7.63 11.16 2.34
N ASP A 233 -6.66 11.45 1.47
CA ASP A 233 -6.85 12.35 0.33
C ASP A 233 -7.85 11.78 -0.67
N VAL A 234 -7.79 10.48 -0.94
CA VAL A 234 -8.80 9.78 -1.77
C VAL A 234 -10.18 9.83 -1.13
N HIS A 235 -10.28 9.61 0.19
CA HIS A 235 -11.56 9.71 0.88
C HIS A 235 -12.15 11.12 0.83
N GLN A 236 -11.31 12.15 0.99
CA GLN A 236 -11.73 13.53 0.88
C GLN A 236 -12.17 13.89 -0.54
N ALA A 237 -11.47 13.40 -1.56
CA ALA A 237 -11.88 13.59 -2.95
C ALA A 237 -13.24 12.94 -3.25
N LEU A 238 -13.51 11.75 -2.71
CA LEU A 238 -14.83 11.13 -2.79
C LEU A 238 -15.92 11.97 -2.13
N LEU A 239 -15.68 12.53 -0.94
CA LEU A 239 -16.64 13.43 -0.29
C LEU A 239 -16.94 14.65 -1.14
N THR A 240 -15.92 15.27 -1.73
CA THR A 240 -16.07 16.42 -2.64
C THR A 240 -16.89 16.05 -3.86
N LEU A 241 -16.58 14.92 -4.49
CA LEU A 241 -17.26 14.39 -5.66
C LEU A 241 -18.74 14.09 -5.40
N VAL A 242 -19.05 13.45 -4.28
CA VAL A 242 -20.43 13.14 -3.90
C VAL A 242 -21.24 14.41 -3.66
N GLN A 243 -20.63 15.44 -3.06
CA GLN A 243 -21.28 16.74 -2.90
C GLN A 243 -21.56 17.40 -4.26
N GLN A 244 -20.55 17.46 -5.13
CA GLN A 244 -20.61 18.16 -6.42
C GLN A 244 -21.54 17.48 -7.42
N HIS A 245 -21.48 16.16 -7.55
CA HIS A 245 -22.19 15.42 -8.58
C HIS A 245 -23.45 14.72 -8.09
N GLY A 246 -23.54 14.42 -6.79
CA GLY A 246 -24.73 13.87 -6.15
C GLY A 246 -25.69 14.91 -5.59
N ASN A 247 -25.37 16.21 -5.70
CA ASN A 247 -26.13 17.32 -5.12
C ASN A 247 -26.43 17.11 -3.63
N LYS A 248 -25.42 16.63 -2.88
CA LYS A 248 -25.50 16.35 -1.44
C LYS A 248 -24.76 17.43 -0.66
N ASN A 249 -25.22 17.72 0.54
CA ASN A 249 -24.42 18.50 1.50
C ASN A 249 -23.33 17.61 2.14
N ALA A 250 -22.47 18.21 2.97
CA ALA A 250 -21.35 17.50 3.59
C ALA A 250 -21.78 16.29 4.45
N GLU A 251 -22.84 16.44 5.26
CA GLU A 251 -23.36 15.36 6.12
C GLU A 251 -23.94 14.21 5.28
N GLN A 252 -24.69 14.54 4.23
CA GLN A 252 -25.25 13.57 3.30
C GLN A 252 -24.17 12.83 2.50
N ALA A 253 -23.05 13.49 2.19
CA ALA A 253 -21.92 12.85 1.51
C ALA A 253 -21.19 11.85 2.40
N GLU A 254 -20.97 12.20 3.68
CA GLU A 254 -20.44 11.27 4.68
C GLU A 254 -21.35 10.06 4.87
N GLN A 255 -22.65 10.31 5.02
CA GLN A 255 -23.65 9.26 5.16
C GLN A 255 -23.65 8.32 3.93
N TYR A 256 -23.59 8.87 2.72
CA TYR A 256 -23.51 8.08 1.49
C TYR A 256 -22.28 7.17 1.46
N LEU A 257 -21.09 7.68 1.81
CA LEU A 257 -19.88 6.85 1.88
C LEU A 257 -19.91 5.84 3.03
N ALA A 258 -20.60 6.14 4.13
CA ALA A 258 -20.84 5.19 5.22
C ALA A 258 -21.78 4.05 4.77
N GLU A 259 -22.81 4.36 3.99
CA GLU A 259 -23.73 3.38 3.39
C GLU A 259 -23.01 2.48 2.37
N LEU A 260 -22.16 3.04 1.50
CA LEU A 260 -21.31 2.23 0.62
C LEU A 260 -20.40 1.28 1.40
N ARG A 261 -19.80 1.74 2.50
CA ARG A 261 -19.00 0.88 3.40
C ARG A 261 -19.83 -0.24 4.01
N LYS A 262 -21.02 0.08 4.54
CA LYS A 262 -21.96 -0.89 5.12
C LYS A 262 -22.42 -1.93 4.09
N ALA A 263 -22.63 -1.50 2.84
CA ALA A 263 -22.96 -2.35 1.71
C ALA A 263 -21.76 -3.13 1.14
N LYS A 264 -20.57 -3.01 1.74
CA LYS A 264 -19.30 -3.56 1.24
C LYS A 264 -18.93 -3.09 -0.17
N ARG A 265 -19.43 -1.95 -0.61
CA ARG A 265 -19.14 -1.33 -1.92
C ARG A 265 -18.04 -0.27 -1.85
N TYR A 266 -17.59 0.12 -0.66
CA TYR A 266 -16.37 0.91 -0.47
C TYR A 266 -15.43 0.16 0.47
N GLN A 267 -14.37 -0.42 -0.10
CA GLN A 267 -13.44 -1.31 0.60
C GLN A 267 -12.02 -0.74 0.58
N LYS A 268 -11.24 -0.98 1.64
CA LYS A 268 -9.89 -0.45 1.78
C LYS A 268 -8.93 -1.51 2.32
N ASP A 269 -7.75 -1.60 1.72
CA ASP A 269 -6.61 -2.39 2.19
C ASP A 269 -5.39 -1.46 2.28
N VAL A 270 -5.26 -0.75 3.39
CA VAL A 270 -4.29 0.35 3.56
C VAL A 270 -3.37 0.08 4.74
N TYR A 271 -2.09 0.44 4.58
CA TYR A 271 -1.01 0.13 5.52
C TYR A 271 -0.09 1.32 5.79
#